data_AF-A0AAN4Z539-F1
#
_entry.id   AF-A0AAN4Z539-F1
#
_cell.length_a   1.000
_cell.length_b   1.000
_cell.length_c   1.000
_cell.angle_alpha   90.00
_cell.angle_beta   90.00
_cell.angle_gamma   90.00
#
_symmetry.space_group_name_H-M   'P 1'
#
loop_
_entity.id
_entity.type
_entity.pdbx_description
1 polymer ?
#
loop_
_entity_poly.entity_id
_entity_poly.type
_entity_poly.pdbx_seq_one_letter_code
_entity_poly.pdbx_strand_id
1 'polypeptide(L)'
;SKMSGSERDAHYYESESGGSYSSPLHSPPRRVSESDGGHSSPSGERSVPIQKVRQIVATQGDVLPFTPDGIYALAKVSELFVEHLLNDTIDLHGMDEEIGYDQLAETIQNDEDLSFLHDFFPPRISFEEAQERADAKIHEEDES
;
A
#
# COMPACT_ATOMS: atom_id res chain seq x y z
N SER A 1 -21.09 -46.62 -49.92
CA SER A 1 -21.93 -45.87 -50.87
C SER A 1 -21.64 -44.40 -50.70
N LYS A 2 -21.05 -43.68 -51.68
CA LYS A 2 -21.71 -43.12 -52.90
C LYS A 2 -22.91 -42.26 -52.47
N MET A 3 -23.07 -40.97 -52.76
CA MET A 3 -22.78 -40.10 -53.93
C MET A 3 -23.09 -38.64 -53.46
N SER A 4 -22.33 -37.59 -53.80
CA SER A 4 -22.30 -36.82 -55.07
C SER A 4 -23.47 -35.85 -55.30
N GLY A 5 -23.12 -34.58 -55.57
CA GLY A 5 -23.83 -33.61 -56.42
C GLY A 5 -24.96 -32.84 -55.75
N SER A 6 -25.35 -31.63 -56.15
CA SER A 6 -24.86 -30.62 -57.11
C SER A 6 -26.00 -29.58 -57.19
N GLU A 7 -25.66 -28.30 -57.40
CA GLU A 7 -26.45 -27.17 -57.93
C GLU A 7 -27.99 -27.24 -58.03
N ARG A 8 -28.64 -26.12 -57.66
CA ARG A 8 -29.55 -25.40 -58.58
C ARG A 8 -29.88 -23.97 -58.11
N ASP A 9 -29.72 -23.07 -59.08
CA ASP A 9 -30.30 -21.73 -59.21
C ASP A 9 -31.82 -21.65 -58.95
N ALA A 10 -32.25 -20.50 -58.42
CA ALA A 10 -33.56 -19.92 -58.72
C ALA A 10 -33.56 -18.40 -58.52
N HIS A 11 -33.76 -17.69 -59.63
CA HIS A 11 -33.94 -16.25 -59.80
C HIS A 11 -35.28 -15.72 -59.24
N TYR A 12 -35.30 -14.44 -58.81
CA TYR A 12 -36.36 -13.39 -58.97
C TYR A 12 -36.16 -12.34 -57.84
N TYR A 13 -36.21 -11.01 -57.97
CA TYR A 13 -36.55 -10.04 -59.02
C TYR A 13 -35.86 -8.70 -58.65
N GLU A 14 -35.40 -7.93 -59.64
CA GLU A 14 -35.02 -6.51 -59.47
C GLU A 14 -36.27 -5.62 -59.41
N SER A 15 -36.27 -4.57 -58.58
CA SER A 15 -36.80 -3.24 -58.89
C SER A 15 -36.46 -2.24 -57.77
N GLU A 16 -35.99 -1.08 -58.20
CA GLU A 16 -35.21 -0.08 -57.49
C GLU A 16 -36.04 0.83 -56.56
N SER A 17 -35.41 1.35 -55.50
CA SER A 17 -35.28 2.81 -55.26
C SER A 17 -34.74 3.12 -53.85
N GLY A 18 -33.59 3.83 -53.81
CA GLY A 18 -33.32 4.86 -52.80
C GLY A 18 -32.74 4.44 -51.44
N GLY A 19 -31.41 4.35 -51.37
CA GLY A 19 -30.62 5.05 -50.33
C GLY A 19 -30.39 4.34 -48.98
N SER A 20 -29.16 3.87 -48.77
CA SER A 20 -28.28 4.16 -47.62
C SER A 20 -27.05 3.23 -47.68
N TYR A 21 -26.10 3.45 -46.77
CA TYR A 21 -24.95 2.60 -46.40
C TYR A 21 -23.60 2.95 -47.04
N SER A 22 -22.91 3.81 -46.28
CA SER A 22 -21.50 4.16 -46.28
C SER A 22 -20.59 2.97 -45.92
N SER A 23 -19.46 2.81 -46.63
CA SER A 23 -18.09 2.44 -46.16
C SER A 23 -17.24 1.85 -47.31
N PRO A 24 -15.89 1.74 -47.22
CA PRO A 24 -14.89 2.72 -46.80
C PRO A 24 -13.72 2.81 -47.81
N LEU A 25 -13.07 3.98 -47.98
CA LEU A 25 -11.83 4.11 -48.76
C LEU A 25 -10.74 4.87 -47.98
N HIS A 26 -9.69 4.10 -47.64
CA HIS A 26 -8.27 4.44 -47.51
C HIS A 26 -7.83 5.80 -46.90
N SER A 27 -7.01 5.71 -45.85
CA SER A 27 -6.06 6.76 -45.44
C SER A 27 -4.73 6.12 -44.97
N PRO A 28 -3.58 6.80 -45.16
CA PRO A 28 -2.23 6.23 -45.17
C PRO A 28 -1.62 6.00 -43.77
N PRO A 29 -0.50 5.26 -43.63
CA PRO A 29 0.09 4.97 -42.33
C PRO A 29 0.72 6.23 -41.72
N ARG A 30 0.28 6.65 -40.53
CA ARG A 30 0.94 7.71 -39.77
C ARG A 30 2.08 7.14 -38.93
N ARG A 31 3.27 7.57 -39.31
CA ARG A 31 4.56 7.68 -38.59
C ARG A 31 4.51 7.42 -37.08
N VAL A 32 5.37 6.51 -36.64
CA VAL A 32 5.90 6.42 -35.27
C VAL A 32 6.28 7.81 -34.74
N SER A 33 5.77 8.11 -33.55
CA SER A 33 6.33 9.11 -32.65
C SER A 33 6.65 8.35 -31.36
N GLU A 34 7.81 7.70 -31.34
CA GLU A 34 8.52 7.50 -30.08
C GLU A 34 8.90 8.89 -29.58
N SER A 35 8.14 9.40 -28.61
CA SER A 35 8.63 10.40 -27.68
C SER A 35 8.78 9.70 -26.34
N ASP A 36 9.97 9.14 -26.15
CA ASP A 36 10.63 9.07 -24.85
C ASP A 36 10.53 10.45 -24.18
N GLY A 37 10.15 10.48 -22.90
CA GLY A 37 9.89 11.75 -22.24
C GLY A 37 9.15 11.66 -20.92
N GLY A 38 9.69 10.89 -19.98
CA GLY A 38 9.54 11.21 -18.57
C GLY A 38 8.43 10.47 -17.83
N HIS A 39 8.74 9.26 -17.38
CA HIS A 39 8.46 8.97 -15.98
C HIS A 39 9.29 9.96 -15.15
N SER A 40 8.77 11.17 -14.96
CA SER A 40 9.09 11.88 -13.73
C SER A 40 8.61 10.94 -12.63
N SER A 41 9.52 10.12 -12.09
CA SER A 41 9.34 9.64 -10.72
C SER A 41 9.01 10.92 -9.95
N PRO A 42 7.79 11.08 -9.39
CA PRO A 42 7.50 12.25 -8.60
C PRO A 42 8.61 12.28 -7.55
N SER A 43 9.36 13.37 -7.53
CA SER A 43 10.49 13.57 -6.65
C SER A 43 10.10 13.18 -5.23
N GLY A 44 10.54 11.98 -4.81
CA GLY A 44 10.66 11.53 -3.43
C GLY A 44 9.53 11.90 -2.47
N GLU A 45 8.26 11.93 -2.90
CA GLU A 45 7.16 12.19 -1.97
C GLU A 45 6.96 10.94 -1.11
N ARG A 46 7.65 10.92 0.04
CA ARG A 46 7.58 9.87 1.04
C ARG A 46 6.22 9.96 1.72
N SER A 47 5.18 9.46 1.05
CA SER A 47 3.82 9.42 1.57
C SER A 47 3.45 8.01 2.02
N VAL A 48 2.68 7.93 3.10
CA VAL A 48 2.10 6.69 3.58
C VAL A 48 1.03 6.24 2.57
N PRO A 49 1.11 5.02 2.00
CA PRO A 49 0.17 4.59 0.96
C PRO A 49 -1.26 4.47 1.51
N ILE A 50 -2.18 5.28 0.99
CA ILE A 50 -3.60 5.32 1.40
C ILE A 50 -4.26 3.93 1.42
N GLN A 51 -3.93 3.09 0.44
CA GLN A 51 -4.50 1.75 0.36
C GLN A 51 -4.05 0.83 1.50
N LYS A 52 -2.82 1.01 2.01
CA LYS A 52 -2.31 0.28 3.17
C LYS A 52 -3.00 0.73 4.45
N VAL A 53 -3.18 2.04 4.61
CA VAL A 53 -3.92 2.62 5.76
C VAL A 53 -5.33 2.05 5.81
N ARG A 54 -6.05 2.05 4.68
CA ARG A 54 -7.40 1.46 4.59
C ARG A 54 -7.42 -0.01 5.02
N GLN A 55 -6.44 -0.79 4.58
CA GLN A 55 -6.35 -2.21 4.92
C GLN A 55 -6.11 -2.41 6.42
N ILE A 56 -5.16 -1.69 7.02
CA ILE A 56 -4.82 -1.77 8.45
C ILE A 56 -6.02 -1.37 9.32
N VAL A 57 -6.68 -0.27 8.99
CA VAL A 57 -7.86 0.19 9.73
C VAL A 57 -8.98 -0.84 9.66
N ALA A 58 -9.18 -1.48 8.51
CA ALA A 58 -10.20 -2.51 8.34
C ALA A 58 -9.91 -3.81 9.13
N THR A 59 -8.66 -4.05 9.56
CA THR A 59 -8.37 -5.22 10.42
C THR A 59 -8.80 -5.00 11.87
N GLN A 60 -9.01 -3.74 12.29
CA GLN A 60 -9.54 -3.44 13.61
C GLN A 60 -11.08 -3.55 13.53
N GLY A 61 -11.63 -4.58 14.16
CA GLY A 61 -13.07 -4.86 14.17
C GLY A 61 -13.87 -3.73 14.83
N ASP A 62 -15.14 -3.62 14.43
CA ASP A 62 -16.17 -2.75 15.03
C ASP A 62 -15.99 -1.22 14.92
N VAL A 63 -15.10 -0.73 14.06
CA VAL A 63 -15.07 0.71 13.74
C VAL A 63 -16.01 1.00 12.57
N LEU A 64 -16.88 2.00 12.72
CA LEU A 64 -17.71 2.52 11.62
C LEU A 64 -16.83 2.80 10.39
N PRO A 65 -17.33 2.58 9.17
CA PRO A 65 -16.54 2.83 7.96
C PRO A 65 -16.02 4.26 7.93
N PHE A 66 -14.70 4.43 7.87
CA PHE A 66 -14.08 5.75 7.76
C PHE A 66 -14.44 6.39 6.42
N THR A 67 -14.69 7.70 6.44
CA THR A 67 -14.82 8.49 5.22
C THR A 67 -13.49 8.51 4.45
N PRO A 68 -13.51 8.75 3.13
CA PRO A 68 -12.27 8.92 2.36
C PRO A 68 -11.33 9.98 2.97
N ASP A 69 -11.89 11.10 3.43
CA ASP A 69 -11.14 12.17 4.08
C ASP A 69 -10.57 11.73 5.43
N GLY A 70 -11.30 10.91 6.19
CA GLY A 70 -10.80 10.33 7.44
C GLY A 70 -9.61 9.41 7.24
N ILE A 71 -9.63 8.57 6.19
CA ILE A 71 -8.48 7.74 5.82
C ILE A 71 -7.29 8.59 5.38
N TYR A 72 -7.53 9.66 4.61
CA TYR A 72 -6.48 10.58 4.20
C TYR A 72 -5.86 11.31 5.40
N ALA A 73 -6.69 11.82 6.30
CA ALA A 73 -6.23 12.47 7.53
C ALA A 73 -5.40 11.50 8.37
N LEU A 74 -5.83 10.25 8.52
CA LEU A 74 -5.06 9.25 9.25
C LEU A 74 -3.70 8.99 8.60
N ALA A 75 -3.63 8.91 7.27
CA ALA A 75 -2.35 8.77 6.58
C ALA A 75 -1.41 9.93 6.86
N LYS A 76 -1.92 11.17 6.84
CA LYS A 76 -1.14 12.37 7.18
C LYS A 76 -0.69 12.39 8.64
N VAL A 77 -1.56 11.97 9.56
CA VAL A 77 -1.21 11.83 10.98
C VAL A 77 -0.12 10.79 11.16
N SER A 78 -0.19 9.63 10.47
CA SER A 78 0.86 8.62 10.53
C SER A 78 2.22 9.12 10.04
N GLU A 79 2.24 9.95 8.99
CA GLU A 79 3.48 10.61 8.54
C GLU A 79 4.06 11.54 9.59
N LEU A 80 3.22 12.43 10.13
CA LEU A 80 3.63 13.40 11.15
C LEU A 80 4.03 12.72 12.46
N PHE A 81 3.38 11.61 12.81
CA PHE A 81 3.70 10.82 14.00
C PHE A 81 5.13 10.25 13.92
N VAL A 82 5.52 9.70 12.77
CA VAL A 82 6.90 9.19 12.58
C VAL A 82 7.92 10.32 12.67
N GLU A 83 7.64 11.48 12.06
CA GLU A 83 8.53 12.65 12.15
C GLU A 83 8.66 13.16 13.59
N HIS A 84 7.54 13.28 14.31
CA HIS A 84 7.52 13.69 15.70
C HIS A 84 8.32 12.73 16.59
N LEU A 85 8.09 11.42 16.47
CA LEU A 85 8.80 10.39 17.23
C LEU A 85 10.32 10.47 17.03
N LEU A 86 10.78 10.71 15.80
CA LEU A 86 12.20 10.87 15.50
C LEU A 86 12.76 12.17 16.09
N ASN A 87 12.01 13.26 16.03
CA ASN A 87 12.42 14.53 16.65
C ASN A 87 12.53 14.40 18.17
N ASP A 88 11.58 13.73 18.82
CA ASP A 88 11.63 13.50 20.27
C ASP A 88 12.84 12.63 20.65
N THR A 89 13.14 11.62 19.82
CA THR A 89 14.34 10.78 20.00
C THR A 89 15.62 11.61 19.89
N ILE A 90 15.70 12.52 18.91
CA ILE A 90 16.81 13.44 18.71
C ILE A 90 16.93 14.45 19.86
N ASP A 91 15.82 14.99 20.34
CA ASP A 91 15.82 15.98 21.42
C ASP A 91 16.31 15.35 22.73
N LEU A 92 16.01 14.07 22.96
CA LEU A 92 16.45 13.32 24.15
C LEU A 92 17.92 12.89 24.08
N HIS A 93 18.39 12.41 22.92
CA HIS A 93 19.72 11.80 22.78
C HIS A 93 20.77 12.70 22.13
N GLY A 94 20.35 13.80 21.52
CA GLY A 94 21.15 14.66 20.67
C GLY A 94 21.10 14.26 19.19
N MET A 95 21.50 15.18 18.31
CA MET A 95 21.69 14.88 16.89
C MET A 95 23.03 14.18 16.66
N ASP A 96 22.97 12.86 16.56
CA ASP A 96 24.03 12.05 15.95
C ASP A 96 23.79 11.90 14.43
N GLU A 97 24.78 11.35 13.71
CA GLU A 97 24.64 11.07 12.26
C GLU A 97 23.53 10.03 11.97
N GLU A 98 23.19 9.19 12.95
CA GLU A 98 22.21 8.11 12.83
C GLU A 98 21.41 7.92 14.14
N ILE A 99 20.13 7.57 14.02
CA ILE A 99 19.28 7.16 15.14
C ILE A 99 19.29 5.64 15.22
N GLY A 100 19.77 5.11 16.34
CA GLY A 100 19.83 3.68 16.62
C GLY A 100 18.56 3.13 17.27
N TYR A 101 18.42 1.79 17.26
CA TYR A 101 17.31 1.10 17.92
C TYR A 101 17.25 1.40 19.43
N ASP A 102 18.41 1.44 20.10
CA ASP A 102 18.46 1.58 21.56
C ASP A 102 17.95 2.96 22.00
N GLN A 103 18.31 4.02 21.26
CA GLN A 103 17.79 5.38 21.46
C GLN A 103 16.27 5.47 21.22
N LEU A 104 15.78 4.84 20.15
CA LEU A 104 14.35 4.82 19.83
C LEU A 104 13.55 4.03 20.88
N ALA A 105 14.05 2.86 21.29
CA ALA A 105 13.42 2.04 22.32
C ALA A 105 13.39 2.76 23.67
N GLU A 106 14.49 3.44 24.06
CA GLU A 106 14.53 4.24 25.28
C GLU A 106 13.53 5.40 25.24
N THR A 107 13.45 6.13 24.12
CA THR A 107 12.48 7.21 23.93
C THR A 107 11.05 6.72 24.10
N ILE A 108 10.70 5.60 23.44
CA ILE A 108 9.37 5.01 23.51
C ILE A 108 9.03 4.54 24.92
N GLN A 109 9.95 3.84 25.59
CA GLN A 109 9.68 3.23 26.90
C GLN A 109 9.56 4.25 28.05
N ASN A 110 10.12 5.45 27.86
CA ASN A 110 10.08 6.54 28.83
C ASN A 110 8.84 7.45 28.67
N ASP A 111 8.03 7.25 27.63
CA ASP A 111 6.84 8.07 27.32
C ASP A 111 5.54 7.27 27.50
N GLU A 112 4.72 7.67 28.48
CA GLU A 112 3.43 7.03 28.76
C GLU A 112 2.43 7.15 27.60
N ASP A 113 2.49 8.25 26.83
CA ASP A 113 1.63 8.45 25.66
C ASP A 113 1.99 7.47 24.52
N LEU A 114 3.21 6.91 24.55
CA LEU A 114 3.70 5.87 23.64
C LEU A 114 3.58 4.45 24.19
N SER A 115 2.89 4.25 25.33
CA SER A 115 2.67 2.93 25.95
C SER A 115 2.14 1.85 24.99
N PHE A 116 1.35 2.22 23.99
CA PHE A 116 0.84 1.30 22.95
C PHE A 116 1.95 0.68 22.07
N LEU A 117 3.15 1.25 22.09
CA LEU A 117 4.33 0.77 21.37
C LEU A 117 5.29 -0.06 22.25
N HIS A 118 5.10 -0.11 23.56
CA HIS A 118 6.07 -0.73 24.46
C HIS A 118 6.35 -2.21 24.13
N ASP A 119 5.33 -2.96 23.74
CA ASP A 119 5.46 -4.37 23.37
C ASP A 119 6.18 -4.56 22.02
N PHE A 120 6.21 -3.54 21.17
CA PHE A 120 6.85 -3.58 19.85
C PHE A 120 8.31 -3.12 19.87
N PHE A 121 8.67 -2.27 20.84
CA PHE A 121 10.02 -1.72 21.00
C PHE A 121 10.59 -2.02 22.39
N PRO A 122 10.78 -3.31 22.76
CA PRO A 122 11.37 -3.66 24.03
C PRO A 122 12.84 -3.19 24.10
N PRO A 123 13.33 -2.75 25.26
CA PRO A 123 14.76 -2.53 25.47
C PRO A 123 15.54 -3.79 25.15
N ARG A 124 16.72 -3.64 24.52
CA ARG A 124 17.63 -4.76 24.38
C ARG A 124 18.12 -5.18 25.76
N ILE A 125 18.08 -6.48 26.00
CA ILE A 125 18.64 -7.10 27.20
C ILE A 125 19.74 -8.06 26.78
N SER A 126 20.74 -8.21 27.64
CA SER A 126 21.75 -9.23 27.49
C SER A 126 21.15 -10.64 27.66
N PHE A 127 21.86 -11.65 27.18
CA PHE A 127 21.45 -13.05 27.38
C PHE A 127 21.36 -13.41 28.88
N GLU A 128 22.29 -12.90 29.69
CA GLU A 128 22.32 -13.10 31.13
C GLU A 128 21.05 -12.52 31.78
N GLU A 129 20.70 -11.27 31.49
CA GLU A 129 19.45 -10.66 31.98
C GLU A 129 18.20 -11.38 31.49
N ALA A 130 18.21 -11.89 30.24
CA ALA A 130 17.09 -12.66 29.71
C ALA A 130 16.90 -13.98 30.48
N GLN A 131 18.01 -14.66 30.81
CA GLN A 131 17.99 -15.89 31.60
C GLN A 131 17.46 -15.61 33.01
N GLU A 132 17.95 -14.56 33.67
CA GLU A 132 17.48 -14.16 35.00
C GLU A 132 15.98 -13.83 35.01
N ARG A 133 15.48 -13.10 34.01
CA ARG A 133 14.05 -12.79 33.88
C ARG A 133 13.20 -14.03 33.63
N ALA A 134 13.72 -15.01 32.89
CA ALA A 134 13.04 -16.28 32.67
C ALA A 134 12.95 -17.10 33.97
N ASP A 135 14.06 -17.18 34.71
CA ASP A 135 14.13 -17.91 35.97
C ASP A 135 13.25 -17.25 37.05
N ALA A 136 13.19 -15.91 37.10
CA ALA A 136 12.32 -15.17 38.04
C ALA A 136 10.82 -15.40 37.78
N LYS A 137 10.39 -15.43 36.51
CA LYS A 137 8.97 -15.68 36.16
C LYS A 137 8.52 -17.09 36.56
N ILE A 138 9.42 -18.08 36.47
CA ILE A 138 9.13 -19.46 36.90
C ILE A 138 8.89 -19.52 38.41
N HIS A 139 9.61 -18.71 39.19
CA HIS A 139 9.45 -18.68 40.65
C HIS A 139 8.17 -17.96 41.12
N GLU A 140 7.69 -16.92 40.43
CA GLU A 140 6.42 -16.26 40.76
C GLU A 140 5.18 -17.13 40.49
N GLU A 141 5.24 -18.01 39.48
CA GLU A 141 4.16 -18.96 39.15
C GLU A 141 4.03 -20.11 40.17
N ASP A 142 5.12 -20.49 40.85
CA ASP A 142 5.11 -21.54 41.89
C ASP A 142 4.66 -21.05 43.27
N GLU A 143 4.67 -19.73 43.52
CA GLU A 143 4.21 -19.11 44.78
C GLU A 143 2.76 -18.57 44.74
N SER A 144 2.08 -18.67 43.59
CA SER A 144 0.71 -18.20 43.36
C SER A 144 -0.33 -19.33 43.39
#